data_AF-A0A5C6HMB3-F1
#
_entry.id   AF-A0A5C6HMB3-F1
#
_cell.length_a   1.000
_cell.length_b   1.000
_cell.length_c   1.000
_cell.angle_alpha   90.00
_cell.angle_beta   90.00
_cell.angle_gamma   90.00
#
_symmetry.space_group_name_H-M   'P 1'
#
loop_
_entity.id
_entity.type
_entity.pdbx_description
1 polymer ?
#
loop_
_entity_poly.entity_id
_entity_poly.type
_entity_poly.pdbx_seq_one_letter_code
_entity_poly.pdbx_strand_id
1 'polypeptide(L)'
;MKFRLLFTMIMLATCTYVSAAQPNGSPINKKTFFVAKPGTLVSLLTEAEADSVTHLTLTGKLNAIDFKHLRDEFNNLQVLDISNASISLYAGKNGTYLDHFYVYPMNCIPAFAFCKQSNDTVFQGKQTLRRVILSEKIKNIEDGAFKGCTNMHILQMNKKSAPNLLHQALADSVTAIFVPVGCSDAFRNKKNWENFAIIEGDPIETTVQVGLKSSLASELIKAGLQPKDVNFLTVEGKLDEADFKLIRDFMPNLVSANLTNCNATAIPEYTFTQKKYLLNIQLPHNLKSIGQRAFSGCGRLCGTLVLPPSITAIEYGAFIGCDNLRHVMATGSRITTIGENIFGDQKSKLIYYK
;
A
#
# COMPACT_ATOMS: atom_id res chain seq x y z
N MET A 1 -23.20 50.26 -44.40
CA MET A 1 -22.38 49.13 -43.89
C MET A 1 -23.06 48.55 -42.65
N LYS A 2 -23.78 47.42 -42.79
CA LYS A 2 -24.36 46.66 -41.66
C LYS A 2 -23.46 45.45 -41.41
N PHE A 3 -22.76 45.42 -40.29
CA PHE A 3 -21.98 44.24 -39.88
C PHE A 3 -22.90 43.24 -39.16
N ARG A 4 -22.94 42.00 -39.67
CA ARG A 4 -23.60 40.86 -39.03
C ARG A 4 -22.72 40.40 -37.86
N LEU A 5 -23.28 40.35 -36.64
CA LEU A 5 -22.66 39.68 -35.50
C LEU A 5 -22.98 38.18 -35.57
N LEU A 6 -21.94 37.35 -35.65
CA LEU A 6 -22.00 35.90 -35.62
C LEU A 6 -22.08 35.44 -34.16
N PHE A 7 -23.18 34.84 -33.73
CA PHE A 7 -23.29 34.18 -32.42
C PHE A 7 -22.67 32.78 -32.52
N THR A 8 -21.47 32.59 -31.99
CA THR A 8 -20.89 31.26 -31.73
C THR A 8 -21.43 30.73 -30.41
N MET A 9 -22.35 29.77 -30.49
CA MET A 9 -22.78 28.90 -29.39
C MET A 9 -21.59 28.04 -28.94
N ILE A 10 -21.03 28.34 -27.77
CA ILE A 10 -20.08 27.46 -27.09
C ILE A 10 -20.92 26.40 -26.37
N MET A 11 -20.97 25.20 -26.94
CA MET A 11 -21.44 24.00 -26.24
C MET A 11 -20.48 23.72 -25.07
N LEU A 12 -20.93 23.94 -23.83
CA LEU A 12 -20.25 23.39 -22.67
C LEU A 12 -20.40 21.88 -22.71
N ALA A 13 -19.31 21.18 -23.02
CA ALA A 13 -19.18 19.76 -22.74
C ALA A 13 -19.27 19.57 -21.23
N THR A 14 -20.35 18.96 -20.75
CA THR A 14 -20.47 18.52 -19.36
C THR A 14 -19.45 17.41 -19.14
N CYS A 15 -18.28 17.75 -18.60
CA CYS A 15 -17.41 16.78 -17.94
C CYS A 15 -18.19 16.18 -16.78
N THR A 16 -18.74 14.99 -16.98
CA THR A 16 -19.17 14.14 -15.88
C THR A 16 -17.92 13.84 -15.06
N TYR A 17 -17.77 14.51 -13.93
CA TYR A 17 -16.75 14.17 -12.94
C TYR A 17 -16.99 12.73 -12.51
N VAL A 18 -16.13 11.81 -12.97
CA VAL A 18 -15.98 10.53 -12.30
C VAL A 18 -15.41 10.88 -10.93
N SER A 19 -16.24 10.80 -9.89
CA SER A 19 -15.77 10.87 -8.51
C SER A 19 -14.71 9.79 -8.37
N ALA A 20 -13.47 10.17 -8.08
CA ALA A 20 -12.44 9.20 -7.74
C ALA A 20 -12.92 8.45 -6.49
N ALA A 21 -13.37 7.22 -6.68
CA ALA A 21 -13.84 6.35 -5.62
C ALA A 21 -12.65 5.59 -5.06
N GLN A 22 -12.69 5.29 -3.77
CA GLN A 22 -11.74 4.35 -3.16
C GLN A 22 -11.93 2.95 -3.77
N PRO A 23 -10.96 2.01 -3.61
CA PRO A 23 -11.08 0.64 -4.11
C PRO A 23 -12.33 -0.12 -3.63
N ASN A 24 -12.99 0.36 -2.58
CA ASN A 24 -14.24 -0.15 -2.00
C ASN A 24 -15.49 0.71 -2.32
N GLY A 25 -15.38 1.70 -3.21
CA GLY A 25 -16.51 2.52 -3.66
C GLY A 25 -16.88 3.71 -2.77
N SER A 26 -16.23 3.92 -1.61
CA SER A 26 -16.49 5.08 -0.77
C SER A 26 -15.90 6.38 -1.35
N PRO A 27 -16.57 7.53 -1.15
CA PRO A 27 -16.11 8.80 -1.71
C PRO A 27 -14.78 9.24 -1.07
N ILE A 28 -13.85 9.71 -1.91
CA ILE A 28 -12.63 10.35 -1.43
C ILE A 28 -12.98 11.72 -0.85
N ASN A 29 -12.68 11.92 0.45
CA ASN A 29 -12.75 13.22 1.10
C ASN A 29 -11.34 13.78 1.24
N LYS A 30 -10.97 14.66 0.31
CA LYS A 30 -9.66 15.29 0.24
C LYS A 30 -9.69 16.66 0.90
N LYS A 31 -8.77 16.90 1.83
CA LYS A 31 -8.57 18.20 2.48
C LYS A 31 -7.10 18.62 2.41
N THR A 32 -6.89 19.92 2.32
CA THR A 32 -5.56 20.53 2.37
C THR A 32 -5.57 21.65 3.39
N PHE A 33 -4.60 21.65 4.31
CA PHE A 33 -4.47 22.67 5.32
C PHE A 33 -3.05 23.23 5.39
N PHE A 34 -2.96 24.53 5.69
CA PHE A 34 -1.72 25.19 6.08
C PHE A 34 -1.69 25.37 7.59
N VAL A 35 -0.77 24.68 8.26
CA VAL A 35 -0.60 24.76 9.71
C VAL A 35 0.41 25.87 10.02
N ALA A 36 -0.09 27.06 10.34
CA ALA A 36 0.75 28.25 10.58
C ALA A 36 1.61 28.13 11.84
N LYS A 37 1.03 27.55 12.91
CA LYS A 37 1.68 27.34 14.20
C LYS A 37 1.69 25.84 14.52
N PRO A 38 2.82 25.25 14.93
CA PRO A 38 2.87 23.84 15.26
C PRO A 38 1.96 23.51 16.45
N GLY A 39 1.27 22.37 16.37
CA GLY A 39 0.33 21.87 17.37
C GLY A 39 -1.09 22.44 17.26
N THR A 40 -1.43 23.13 16.16
CA THR A 40 -2.75 23.75 15.97
C THR A 40 -3.56 23.12 14.85
N LEU A 41 -3.18 21.96 14.30
CA LEU A 41 -3.96 21.30 13.25
C LEU A 41 -5.42 21.11 13.65
N VAL A 42 -5.68 20.56 14.85
CA VAL A 42 -7.04 20.27 15.33
C VAL A 42 -7.93 21.52 15.44
N SER A 43 -7.34 22.71 15.55
CA SER A 43 -8.12 23.97 15.61
C SER A 43 -8.65 24.42 14.24
N LEU A 44 -8.21 23.80 13.15
CA LEU A 44 -8.59 24.17 11.78
C LEU A 44 -9.89 23.50 11.31
N LEU A 45 -10.44 22.58 12.09
CA LEU A 45 -11.57 21.75 11.72
C LEU A 45 -12.31 21.24 12.96
N THR A 46 -13.58 20.90 12.79
CA THR A 46 -14.35 20.18 13.82
C THR A 46 -13.94 18.70 13.87
N GLU A 47 -14.23 18.01 14.98
CA GLU A 47 -13.98 16.57 15.14
C GLU A 47 -14.67 15.75 14.03
N ALA A 48 -15.94 16.05 13.75
CA ALA A 48 -16.69 15.37 12.69
C ALA A 48 -16.08 15.57 11.30
N GLU A 49 -15.55 16.77 11.02
CA GLU A 49 -14.82 17.02 9.78
C GLU A 49 -13.52 16.22 9.73
N ALA A 50 -12.74 16.20 10.81
CA ALA A 50 -11.48 15.45 10.90
C ALA A 50 -11.70 13.97 10.62
N ASP A 51 -12.71 13.38 11.25
CA ASP A 51 -13.03 11.98 11.09
C ASP A 51 -13.54 11.61 9.70
N SER A 52 -14.15 12.56 9.00
CA SER A 52 -14.58 12.33 7.61
C SER A 52 -13.43 12.34 6.59
N VAL A 53 -12.24 12.86 6.94
CA VAL A 53 -11.12 13.01 5.99
C VAL A 53 -10.49 11.66 5.68
N THR A 54 -10.32 11.37 4.38
CA THR A 54 -9.60 10.18 3.92
C THR A 54 -8.24 10.52 3.30
N HIS A 55 -8.11 11.69 2.68
CA HIS A 55 -6.87 12.16 2.05
C HIS A 55 -6.52 13.55 2.58
N LEU A 56 -5.42 13.67 3.30
CA LEU A 56 -5.02 14.89 3.97
C LEU A 56 -3.66 15.36 3.46
N THR A 57 -3.60 16.59 2.95
CA THR A 57 -2.35 17.27 2.65
C THR A 57 -2.11 18.37 3.68
N LEU A 58 -0.96 18.34 4.36
CA LEU A 58 -0.56 19.37 5.31
C LEU A 58 0.69 20.09 4.83
N THR A 59 0.68 21.40 4.98
CA THR A 59 1.81 22.30 4.72
C THR A 59 2.08 23.16 5.94
N GLY A 60 3.21 23.87 5.98
CA GLY A 60 3.58 24.74 7.09
C GLY A 60 4.39 24.02 8.18
N LYS A 61 4.03 24.22 9.45
CA LYS A 61 4.78 23.75 10.63
C LYS A 61 3.93 22.80 11.46
N LEU A 62 4.33 21.54 11.51
CA LEU A 62 3.74 20.50 12.37
C LEU A 62 4.61 20.27 13.61
N ASN A 63 4.08 19.64 14.66
CA ASN A 63 4.87 19.02 15.73
C ASN A 63 4.18 17.75 16.24
N ALA A 64 4.72 17.13 17.29
CA ALA A 64 4.19 15.88 17.83
C ALA A 64 2.76 15.98 18.39
N ILE A 65 2.24 17.17 18.71
CA ILE A 65 0.82 17.35 19.08
C ILE A 65 -0.06 17.12 17.84
N ASP A 66 0.32 17.67 16.68
CA ASP A 66 -0.42 17.44 15.44
C ASP A 66 -0.43 15.95 15.05
N PHE A 67 0.71 15.26 15.20
CA PHE A 67 0.78 13.81 14.97
C PHE A 67 -0.07 13.01 15.95
N LYS A 68 -0.16 13.42 17.22
CA LYS A 68 -1.07 12.80 18.20
C LYS A 68 -2.52 12.87 17.69
N HIS A 69 -2.92 14.03 17.20
CA HIS A 69 -4.26 14.22 16.65
C HIS A 69 -4.51 13.39 15.38
N LEU A 70 -3.57 13.40 14.43
CA LEU A 70 -3.62 12.55 13.24
C LEU A 70 -3.76 11.05 13.56
N ARG A 71 -3.17 10.62 14.68
CA ARG A 71 -3.26 9.24 15.18
C ARG A 71 -4.58 8.94 15.84
N ASP A 72 -4.94 9.75 16.83
CA ASP A 72 -6.01 9.47 17.80
C ASP A 72 -7.39 9.88 17.28
N GLU A 73 -7.46 10.91 16.42
CA GLU A 73 -8.66 11.25 15.64
C GLU A 73 -8.42 10.90 14.16
N PHE A 74 -9.08 11.61 13.22
CA PHE A 74 -8.96 11.36 11.78
C PHE A 74 -9.23 9.89 11.47
N ASN A 75 -10.35 9.38 11.97
CA ASN A 75 -10.64 7.95 12.01
C ASN A 75 -10.59 7.27 10.64
N ASN A 76 -10.92 8.00 9.56
CA ASN A 76 -10.91 7.48 8.19
C ASN A 76 -9.66 7.86 7.36
N LEU A 77 -8.61 8.43 7.95
CA LEU A 77 -7.42 8.88 7.23
C LEU A 77 -6.64 7.72 6.61
N GLN A 78 -6.52 7.74 5.27
CA GLN A 78 -5.83 6.73 4.47
C GLN A 78 -4.56 7.26 3.83
N VAL A 79 -4.57 8.50 3.36
CA VAL A 79 -3.42 9.13 2.71
C VAL A 79 -3.05 10.39 3.46
N LEU A 80 -1.80 10.45 3.92
CA LEU A 80 -1.22 11.63 4.54
C LEU A 80 -0.06 12.15 3.69
N ASP A 81 -0.21 13.36 3.17
CA ASP A 81 0.84 14.08 2.47
C ASP A 81 1.39 15.21 3.34
N ILE A 82 2.63 15.04 3.81
CA ILE A 82 3.39 16.05 4.55
C ILE A 82 4.69 16.42 3.83
N SER A 83 4.75 16.19 2.51
CA SER A 83 5.92 16.46 1.68
C SER A 83 6.40 17.92 1.75
N ASN A 84 5.45 18.84 1.86
CA ASN A 84 5.65 20.29 1.94
C ASN A 84 5.51 20.87 3.36
N ALA A 85 5.45 20.01 4.39
CA ALA A 85 5.48 20.43 5.78
C ALA A 85 6.89 20.36 6.37
N SER A 86 7.08 21.07 7.48
CA SER A 86 8.25 20.94 8.35
C SER A 86 7.80 20.48 9.74
N ILE A 87 8.61 19.67 10.41
CA ILE A 87 8.31 19.22 11.77
C ILE A 87 9.16 20.04 12.73
N SER A 88 8.51 20.82 13.59
CA SER A 88 9.12 21.66 14.60
C SER A 88 9.41 20.84 15.87
N LEU A 89 10.43 21.27 16.62
CA LEU A 89 10.71 20.72 17.93
C LEU A 89 9.51 20.92 18.85
N TYR A 90 9.22 19.91 19.66
CA TYR A 90 8.26 20.00 20.76
C TYR A 90 8.83 19.26 21.96
N ALA A 91 8.66 19.83 23.16
CA ALA A 91 9.05 19.19 24.41
C ALA A 91 7.88 19.29 25.38
N GLY A 92 7.32 18.15 25.77
CA GLY A 92 6.14 18.12 26.61
C GLY A 92 5.46 16.76 26.65
N LYS A 93 4.33 16.71 27.38
CA LYS A 93 3.55 15.48 27.61
C LYS A 93 2.47 15.23 26.56
N ASN A 94 2.02 16.28 25.87
CA ASN A 94 0.90 16.21 24.92
C ASN A 94 1.28 15.68 23.52
N GLY A 95 2.44 15.03 23.38
CA GLY A 95 2.87 14.45 22.11
C GLY A 95 2.40 13.01 21.93
N THR A 96 3.02 12.30 21.01
CA THR A 96 2.64 10.92 20.63
C THR A 96 3.15 9.86 21.62
N TYR A 97 4.18 10.15 22.40
CA TYR A 97 4.68 9.25 23.44
C TYR A 97 3.68 9.15 24.60
N LEU A 98 3.51 7.94 25.15
CA LEU A 98 2.60 7.63 26.28
C LEU A 98 2.85 8.60 27.44
N ASP A 99 1.90 9.48 27.80
CA ASP A 99 1.77 10.41 28.96
C ASP A 99 3.02 10.84 29.77
N HIS A 100 4.19 10.79 29.16
CA HIS A 100 5.49 11.10 29.71
C HIS A 100 6.03 12.34 29.02
N PHE A 101 6.83 13.11 29.74
CA PHE A 101 7.54 14.21 29.13
C PHE A 101 8.55 13.62 28.13
N TYR A 102 8.46 14.07 26.87
CA TYR A 102 9.34 13.62 25.82
C TYR A 102 9.78 14.81 24.96
N VAL A 103 11.01 14.75 24.45
CA VAL A 103 11.56 15.75 23.56
C VAL A 103 11.53 15.21 22.14
N TYR A 104 10.68 15.81 21.31
CA TYR A 104 10.49 15.45 19.90
C TYR A 104 11.37 16.36 19.05
N PRO A 105 12.44 15.83 18.42
CA PRO A 105 13.36 16.66 17.66
C PRO A 105 12.73 17.22 16.37
N MET A 106 13.24 18.35 15.90
CA MET A 106 12.80 18.93 14.62
C MET A 106 13.15 18.01 13.44
N ASN A 107 12.26 17.97 12.44
CA ASN A 107 12.37 17.16 11.24
C ASN A 107 12.49 15.65 11.49
N CYS A 108 11.93 15.15 12.60
CA CYS A 108 11.79 13.73 12.87
C CYS A 108 10.31 13.35 12.85
N ILE A 109 9.95 12.24 12.20
CA ILE A 109 8.61 11.66 12.41
C ILE A 109 8.56 11.19 13.87
N PRO A 110 7.63 11.69 14.70
CA PRO A 110 7.64 11.44 16.14
C PRO A 110 7.64 9.96 16.50
N ALA A 111 8.24 9.62 17.64
CA ALA A 111 8.12 8.28 18.20
C ALA A 111 6.63 7.97 18.43
N PHE A 112 6.18 6.78 18.03
CA PHE A 112 4.77 6.37 18.10
C PHE A 112 3.79 7.29 17.34
N ALA A 113 4.25 7.98 16.29
CA ALA A 113 3.45 8.92 15.48
C ALA A 113 2.07 8.40 15.08
N PHE A 114 1.96 7.13 14.67
CA PHE A 114 0.73 6.47 14.24
C PHE A 114 0.50 5.15 14.98
N CYS A 115 1.14 4.98 16.14
CA CYS A 115 0.98 3.82 16.99
C CYS A 115 0.53 4.28 18.38
N LYS A 116 -0.67 3.89 18.80
CA LYS A 116 -1.13 4.17 20.15
C LYS A 116 -0.59 3.08 21.06
N GLN A 117 0.28 3.48 21.98
CA GLN A 117 0.79 2.60 23.02
C GLN A 117 -0.14 2.73 24.23
N SER A 118 -0.80 1.62 24.62
CA SER A 118 -1.63 1.60 25.84
C SER A 118 -0.81 1.24 27.08
N ASN A 119 0.22 0.43 26.92
CA ASN A 119 1.21 0.03 27.92
C ASN A 119 2.46 -0.54 27.21
N ASP A 120 3.39 -1.16 27.94
CA ASP A 120 4.65 -1.67 27.36
C ASP A 120 4.49 -2.81 26.34
N THR A 121 3.32 -3.46 26.27
CA THR A 121 3.10 -4.65 25.43
C THR A 121 1.97 -4.49 24.40
N VAL A 122 1.06 -3.54 24.59
CA VAL A 122 -0.12 -3.32 23.75
C VAL A 122 0.07 -2.11 22.85
N PHE A 123 0.19 -2.38 21.55
CA PHE A 123 0.41 -1.39 20.50
C PHE A 123 -0.72 -1.48 19.47
N GLN A 124 -1.39 -0.35 19.22
CA GLN A 124 -2.45 -0.24 18.23
C GLN A 124 -2.05 0.77 17.15
N GLY A 125 -1.62 0.27 15.99
CA GLY A 125 -1.34 1.12 14.85
C GLY A 125 -2.61 1.69 14.22
N LYS A 126 -2.49 2.82 13.51
CA LYS A 126 -3.59 3.41 12.74
C LYS A 126 -3.92 2.55 11.53
N GLN A 127 -4.94 1.69 11.67
CA GLN A 127 -5.30 0.68 10.68
C GLN A 127 -5.81 1.26 9.35
N THR A 128 -6.31 2.49 9.35
CA THR A 128 -6.82 3.15 8.14
C THR A 128 -5.70 3.70 7.26
N LEU A 129 -4.52 3.96 7.81
CA LEU A 129 -3.42 4.59 7.10
C LEU A 129 -2.81 3.63 6.06
N ARG A 130 -2.79 4.07 4.80
CA ARG A 130 -2.31 3.31 3.64
C ARG A 130 -1.07 3.91 3.01
N ARG A 131 -1.02 5.24 2.91
CA ARG A 131 0.05 5.96 2.23
C ARG A 131 0.49 7.17 3.02
N VAL A 132 1.80 7.33 3.15
CA VAL A 132 2.41 8.53 3.74
C VAL A 132 3.46 9.07 2.79
N ILE A 133 3.39 10.37 2.51
CA ILE A 133 4.35 11.08 1.67
C ILE A 133 5.14 12.04 2.56
N LEU A 134 6.44 11.79 2.68
CA LEU A 134 7.33 12.51 3.58
C LEU A 134 8.12 13.61 2.85
N SER A 135 8.41 14.67 3.60
CA SER A 135 9.29 15.75 3.17
C SER A 135 10.74 15.29 3.02
N GLU A 136 11.47 15.89 2.08
CA GLU A 136 12.92 15.72 1.94
C GLU A 136 13.70 16.14 3.20
N LYS A 137 13.08 16.99 4.04
CA LYS A 137 13.66 17.53 5.27
C LYS A 137 13.77 16.49 6.38
N ILE A 138 13.01 15.38 6.30
CA ILE A 138 13.00 14.36 7.35
C ILE A 138 14.40 13.79 7.57
N LYS A 139 14.85 13.81 8.83
CA LYS A 139 16.14 13.29 9.29
C LYS A 139 15.99 11.89 9.84
N ASN A 140 14.97 11.66 10.67
CA ASN A 140 14.70 10.39 11.31
C ASN A 140 13.22 10.01 11.18
N ILE A 141 12.97 8.71 11.17
CA ILE A 141 11.68 8.11 11.48
C ILE A 141 11.88 7.38 12.82
N GLU A 142 11.32 7.96 13.89
CA GLU A 142 11.62 7.57 15.27
C GLU A 142 10.93 6.26 15.69
N ASP A 143 11.26 5.77 16.89
CA ASP A 143 10.82 4.47 17.38
C ASP A 143 9.32 4.26 17.30
N GLY A 144 8.92 3.11 16.76
CA GLY A 144 7.53 2.71 16.68
C GLY A 144 6.61 3.66 15.88
N ALA A 145 7.15 4.58 15.08
CA ALA A 145 6.38 5.61 14.38
C ALA A 145 5.16 5.06 13.64
N PHE A 146 5.29 3.93 12.93
CA PHE A 146 4.21 3.26 12.22
C PHE A 146 3.97 1.83 12.72
N LYS A 147 4.40 1.51 13.94
CA LYS A 147 4.25 0.17 14.51
C LYS A 147 2.77 -0.24 14.54
N GLY A 148 2.49 -1.43 14.02
CA GLY A 148 1.14 -1.98 13.95
C GLY A 148 0.24 -1.36 12.88
N CYS A 149 0.72 -0.46 12.02
CA CYS A 149 -0.03 0.05 10.87
C CYS A 149 0.00 -0.99 9.74
N THR A 150 -0.81 -2.05 9.86
CA THR A 150 -0.74 -3.24 8.98
C THR A 150 -1.23 -2.99 7.54
N ASN A 151 -1.93 -1.88 7.29
CA ASN A 151 -2.36 -1.48 5.95
C ASN A 151 -1.49 -0.39 5.33
N MET A 152 -0.39 0.01 6.00
CA MET A 152 0.50 1.07 5.52
C MET A 152 1.42 0.53 4.42
N HIS A 153 0.88 0.49 3.21
CA HIS A 153 1.51 -0.13 2.04
C HIS A 153 2.57 0.75 1.37
N ILE A 154 2.46 2.08 1.50
CA ILE A 154 3.30 3.03 0.76
C ILE A 154 3.91 4.05 1.71
N LEU A 155 5.24 4.08 1.75
CA LEU A 155 5.99 5.26 2.18
C LEU A 155 6.64 5.89 0.95
N GLN A 156 6.22 7.09 0.60
CA GLN A 156 6.85 7.86 -0.47
C GLN A 156 7.74 8.96 0.11
N MET A 157 8.90 9.14 -0.49
CA MET A 157 9.87 10.15 -0.07
C MET A 157 10.46 10.86 -1.27
N ASN A 158 10.43 12.19 -1.29
CA ASN A 158 11.20 12.96 -2.27
C ASN A 158 12.61 13.30 -1.72
N LYS A 159 13.36 12.30 -1.24
CA LYS A 159 14.66 12.50 -0.60
C LYS A 159 15.73 11.69 -1.33
N LYS A 160 16.91 12.27 -1.57
CA LYS A 160 18.01 11.60 -2.29
C LYS A 160 18.71 10.48 -1.52
N SER A 161 18.52 10.41 -0.20
CA SER A 161 19.15 9.41 0.67
C SER A 161 18.24 9.08 1.84
N ALA A 162 18.24 7.83 2.30
CA ALA A 162 17.37 7.40 3.39
C ALA A 162 17.58 8.18 4.70
N PRO A 163 16.51 8.54 5.43
CA PRO A 163 16.58 9.05 6.79
C PRO A 163 17.02 7.93 7.74
N ASN A 164 17.40 8.27 8.97
CA ASN A 164 17.65 7.26 9.98
C ASN A 164 16.33 6.57 10.33
N LEU A 165 16.33 5.24 10.35
CA LEU A 165 15.16 4.45 10.71
C LEU A 165 15.41 3.80 12.08
N LEU A 166 14.66 4.22 13.08
CA LEU A 166 14.80 3.74 14.46
C LEU A 166 14.01 2.44 14.69
N HIS A 167 14.06 1.91 15.90
CA HIS A 167 13.58 0.56 16.19
C HIS A 167 12.07 0.43 15.96
N GLN A 168 11.66 -0.60 15.22
CA GLN A 168 10.25 -0.89 14.90
C GLN A 168 9.49 0.28 14.27
N ALA A 169 10.19 1.26 13.70
CA ALA A 169 9.57 2.44 13.12
C ALA A 169 8.69 2.11 11.91
N LEU A 170 9.13 1.17 11.06
CA LEU A 170 8.43 0.67 9.87
C LEU A 170 8.63 -0.84 9.73
N ALA A 171 7.70 -1.52 9.03
CA ALA A 171 7.78 -2.95 8.73
C ALA A 171 8.02 -3.18 7.24
N ASP A 172 9.15 -3.81 6.89
CA ASP A 172 9.54 -4.17 5.52
C ASP A 172 8.62 -5.21 4.86
N SER A 173 7.90 -5.97 5.69
CA SER A 173 6.92 -6.97 5.31
C SER A 173 5.55 -6.39 4.92
N VAL A 174 5.33 -5.10 5.17
CA VAL A 174 4.05 -4.41 4.93
C VAL A 174 4.21 -3.26 3.94
N THR A 175 5.30 -2.49 4.07
CA THR A 175 5.46 -1.19 3.42
C THR A 175 6.48 -1.25 2.29
N ALA A 176 6.09 -0.82 1.09
CA ALA A 176 6.99 -0.51 0.00
C ALA A 176 7.44 0.97 0.06
N ILE A 177 8.69 1.20 -0.32
CA ILE A 177 9.34 2.51 -0.23
C ILE A 177 9.52 3.07 -1.63
N PHE A 178 8.89 4.21 -1.90
CA PHE A 178 8.97 4.92 -3.17
C PHE A 178 9.92 6.10 -3.05
N VAL A 179 10.95 6.12 -3.89
CA VAL A 179 12.05 7.09 -3.84
C VAL A 179 12.28 7.73 -5.21
N PRO A 180 12.99 8.87 -5.31
CA PRO A 180 13.28 9.46 -6.61
C PRO A 180 14.15 8.55 -7.48
N VAL A 181 14.05 8.70 -8.80
CA VAL A 181 14.85 7.94 -9.77
C VAL A 181 16.35 8.10 -9.48
N GLY A 182 17.09 7.00 -9.54
CA GLY A 182 18.53 6.92 -9.25
C GLY A 182 18.90 6.94 -7.77
N CYS A 183 17.93 6.93 -6.85
CA CYS A 183 18.19 6.99 -5.41
C CYS A 183 18.12 5.64 -4.70
N SER A 184 17.78 4.53 -5.39
CA SER A 184 17.51 3.26 -4.70
C SER A 184 18.70 2.71 -3.91
N ASP A 185 19.94 2.86 -4.41
CA ASP A 185 21.15 2.42 -3.70
C ASP A 185 21.44 3.23 -2.43
N ALA A 186 21.15 4.53 -2.44
CA ALA A 186 21.33 5.40 -1.27
C ALA A 186 20.35 5.06 -0.12
N PHE A 187 19.27 4.32 -0.43
CA PHE A 187 18.38 3.75 0.56
C PHE A 187 18.81 2.33 0.93
N ARG A 188 19.01 1.46 -0.06
CA ARG A 188 19.29 0.02 0.17
C ARG A 188 20.60 -0.22 0.93
N ASN A 189 21.58 0.67 0.81
CA ASN A 189 22.87 0.57 1.52
C ASN A 189 22.85 1.21 2.91
N LYS A 190 21.73 1.82 3.34
CA LYS A 190 21.62 2.42 4.66
C LYS A 190 21.12 1.39 5.67
N LYS A 191 21.73 1.40 6.86
CA LYS A 191 21.32 0.58 8.00
C LYS A 191 19.80 0.62 8.22
N ASN A 192 19.19 -0.57 8.37
CA ASN A 192 17.77 -0.84 8.59
C ASN A 192 16.87 -0.66 7.34
N TRP A 193 17.40 -0.33 6.16
CA TRP A 193 16.64 -0.18 4.92
C TRP A 193 16.85 -1.33 3.92
N GLU A 194 17.80 -2.23 4.19
CA GLU A 194 18.33 -3.24 3.27
C GLU A 194 17.24 -4.19 2.76
N ASN A 195 16.29 -4.51 3.63
CA ASN A 195 15.24 -5.48 3.36
C ASN A 195 13.97 -4.86 2.78
N PHE A 196 13.84 -3.54 2.63
CA PHE A 196 12.61 -2.93 2.11
C PHE A 196 12.42 -3.14 0.60
N ALA A 197 11.17 -3.19 0.16
CA ALA A 197 10.82 -3.12 -1.26
C ALA A 197 11.01 -1.67 -1.75
N ILE A 198 12.23 -1.32 -2.17
CA ILE A 198 12.56 0.02 -2.68
C ILE A 198 12.32 0.09 -4.19
N ILE A 199 11.44 1.00 -4.59
CA ILE A 199 10.99 1.23 -5.97
C ILE A 199 11.22 2.70 -6.30
N GLU A 200 11.72 2.96 -7.51
CA GLU A 200 12.00 4.32 -7.97
C GLU A 200 10.79 4.90 -8.73
N GLY A 201 10.49 6.17 -8.49
CA GLY A 201 9.37 6.88 -9.09
C GLY A 201 8.14 6.97 -8.19
N ASP A 202 7.04 7.42 -8.76
CA ASP A 202 5.77 7.55 -8.07
C ASP A 202 5.02 6.21 -8.00
N PRO A 203 4.34 5.90 -6.89
CA PRO A 203 3.51 4.70 -6.80
C PRO A 203 2.30 4.78 -7.71
N ILE A 204 2.06 3.72 -8.47
CA ILE A 204 0.85 3.56 -9.28
C ILE A 204 -0.07 2.51 -8.64
N GLU A 205 -1.20 3.01 -8.15
CA GLU A 205 -2.31 2.23 -7.62
C GLU A 205 -3.48 2.29 -8.62
N THR A 206 -4.03 1.14 -9.00
CA THR A 206 -5.15 1.10 -9.94
C THR A 206 -6.14 -0.02 -9.63
N THR A 207 -7.43 0.30 -9.80
CA THR A 207 -8.53 -0.66 -9.81
C THR A 207 -9.09 -0.76 -11.22
N VAL A 208 -9.13 -1.97 -11.76
CA VAL A 208 -9.51 -2.23 -13.15
C VAL A 208 -10.76 -3.11 -13.19
N GLN A 209 -11.79 -2.62 -13.88
CA GLN A 209 -13.04 -3.34 -14.15
C GLN A 209 -12.93 -4.04 -15.50
N VAL A 210 -12.70 -5.34 -15.51
CA VAL A 210 -12.56 -6.11 -16.74
C VAL A 210 -13.90 -6.77 -17.09
N GLY A 211 -14.61 -6.17 -18.04
CA GLY A 211 -15.83 -6.74 -18.62
C GLY A 211 -15.57 -8.00 -19.46
N LEU A 212 -16.62 -8.78 -19.72
CA LEU A 212 -16.55 -10.08 -20.41
C LEU A 212 -15.91 -10.06 -21.80
N LYS A 213 -15.98 -8.92 -22.51
CA LYS A 213 -15.40 -8.72 -23.86
C LYS A 213 -14.12 -7.87 -23.84
N SER A 214 -13.58 -7.58 -22.66
CA SER A 214 -12.38 -6.76 -22.47
C SER A 214 -11.22 -7.58 -21.90
N SER A 215 -10.06 -6.94 -21.81
CA SER A 215 -8.85 -7.50 -21.22
C SER A 215 -8.25 -6.52 -20.22
N LEU A 216 -7.47 -7.03 -19.28
CA LEU A 216 -6.70 -6.21 -18.36
C LEU A 216 -5.80 -5.21 -19.13
N ALA A 217 -5.17 -5.66 -20.22
CA ALA A 217 -4.32 -4.82 -21.06
C ALA A 217 -5.09 -3.62 -21.65
N SER A 218 -6.26 -3.87 -22.24
CA SER A 218 -7.08 -2.81 -22.84
C SER A 218 -7.57 -1.81 -21.80
N GLU A 219 -7.95 -2.27 -20.60
CA GLU A 219 -8.43 -1.38 -19.55
C GLU A 219 -7.30 -0.54 -18.93
N LEU A 220 -6.09 -1.10 -18.80
CA LEU A 220 -4.91 -0.32 -18.39
C LEU A 220 -4.56 0.76 -19.43
N ILE A 221 -4.61 0.45 -20.72
CA ILE A 221 -4.38 1.43 -21.79
C ILE A 221 -5.42 2.55 -21.74
N LYS A 222 -6.71 2.21 -21.55
CA LYS A 222 -7.78 3.21 -21.39
C LYS A 222 -7.56 4.11 -20.17
N ALA A 223 -7.01 3.56 -19.09
CA ALA A 223 -6.63 4.33 -17.91
C ALA A 223 -5.33 5.15 -18.10
N GLY A 224 -4.67 5.05 -19.27
CA GLY A 224 -3.40 5.72 -19.54
C GLY A 224 -2.21 5.12 -18.81
N LEU A 225 -2.32 3.86 -18.36
CA LEU A 225 -1.32 3.18 -17.55
C LEU A 225 -0.52 2.16 -18.36
N GLN A 226 0.79 2.11 -18.11
CA GLN A 226 1.65 1.05 -18.62
C GLN A 226 1.74 -0.07 -17.58
N PRO A 227 1.59 -1.36 -17.96
CA PRO A 227 1.64 -2.48 -17.02
C PRO A 227 2.90 -2.49 -16.14
N LYS A 228 4.07 -2.13 -16.72
CA LYS A 228 5.36 -2.14 -16.02
C LYS A 228 5.47 -1.17 -14.85
N ASP A 229 4.64 -0.13 -14.87
CA ASP A 229 4.67 0.95 -13.89
C ASP A 229 3.64 0.67 -12.76
N VAL A 230 2.71 -0.27 -12.95
CA VAL A 230 1.71 -0.65 -11.94
C VAL A 230 2.36 -1.35 -10.75
N ASN A 231 2.10 -0.84 -9.54
CA ASN A 231 2.61 -1.41 -8.29
C ASN A 231 1.50 -2.06 -7.46
N PHE A 232 0.32 -1.46 -7.40
CA PHE A 232 -0.82 -1.98 -6.66
C PHE A 232 -1.99 -2.16 -7.61
N LEU A 233 -2.32 -3.41 -7.89
CA LEU A 233 -3.35 -3.80 -8.84
C LEU A 233 -4.55 -4.37 -8.10
N THR A 234 -5.73 -3.83 -8.34
CA THR A 234 -7.00 -4.48 -8.02
C THR A 234 -7.71 -4.81 -9.33
N VAL A 235 -8.13 -6.07 -9.52
CA VAL A 235 -8.91 -6.48 -10.70
C VAL A 235 -10.26 -7.00 -10.25
N GLU A 236 -11.30 -6.49 -10.90
CA GLU A 236 -12.68 -6.96 -10.71
C GLU A 236 -13.25 -7.45 -12.05
N GLY A 237 -14.07 -8.50 -12.00
CA GLY A 237 -14.69 -9.08 -13.19
C GLY A 237 -13.87 -10.22 -13.83
N LYS A 238 -13.72 -10.18 -15.14
CA LYS A 238 -13.11 -11.27 -15.91
C LYS A 238 -11.58 -11.24 -15.79
N LEU A 239 -10.97 -12.39 -15.54
CA LEU A 239 -9.51 -12.54 -15.57
C LEU A 239 -9.14 -13.91 -16.14
N ASP A 240 -8.56 -13.93 -17.35
CA ASP A 240 -8.17 -15.17 -18.04
C ASP A 240 -6.65 -15.33 -18.16
N GLU A 241 -6.23 -16.38 -18.86
CA GLU A 241 -4.82 -16.73 -19.06
C GLU A 241 -4.01 -15.62 -19.77
N ALA A 242 -4.61 -14.91 -20.73
CA ALA A 242 -3.93 -13.80 -21.40
C ALA A 242 -3.69 -12.64 -20.44
N ASP A 243 -4.64 -12.37 -19.54
CA ASP A 243 -4.48 -11.36 -18.50
C ASP A 243 -3.41 -11.77 -17.47
N PHE A 244 -3.35 -13.05 -17.08
CA PHE A 244 -2.28 -13.56 -16.21
C PHE A 244 -0.91 -13.52 -16.88
N LYS A 245 -0.84 -13.78 -18.20
CA LYS A 245 0.40 -13.63 -18.97
C LYS A 245 0.87 -12.18 -18.98
N LEU A 246 -0.04 -11.20 -19.04
CA LEU A 246 0.30 -9.79 -18.90
C LEU A 246 0.93 -9.50 -17.53
N ILE A 247 0.31 -9.98 -16.44
CA ILE A 247 0.82 -9.83 -15.07
C ILE A 247 2.21 -10.48 -14.94
N ARG A 248 2.38 -11.67 -15.52
CA ARG A 248 3.64 -12.40 -15.50
C ARG A 248 4.75 -11.63 -16.21
N ASP A 249 4.52 -11.27 -17.46
CA ASP A 249 5.56 -10.83 -18.38
C ASP A 249 5.82 -9.31 -18.32
N PHE A 250 4.82 -8.52 -17.91
CA PHE A 250 4.88 -7.06 -18.04
C PHE A 250 4.64 -6.28 -16.74
N MET A 251 4.52 -6.92 -15.57
CA MET A 251 4.38 -6.23 -14.28
C MET A 251 5.51 -6.60 -13.28
N PRO A 252 6.78 -6.24 -13.56
CA PRO A 252 7.90 -6.59 -12.70
C PRO A 252 7.89 -5.86 -11.35
N ASN A 253 7.26 -4.68 -11.28
CA ASN A 253 7.24 -3.80 -10.09
C ASN A 253 5.99 -3.98 -9.23
N LEU A 254 5.26 -5.09 -9.41
CA LEU A 254 4.04 -5.38 -8.66
C LEU A 254 4.36 -5.65 -7.18
N VAL A 255 3.79 -4.82 -6.32
CA VAL A 255 3.89 -4.88 -4.85
C VAL A 255 2.68 -5.59 -4.26
N SER A 256 1.49 -5.35 -4.80
CA SER A 256 0.29 -6.04 -4.37
C SER A 256 -0.70 -6.29 -5.49
N ALA A 257 -1.37 -7.45 -5.41
CA ALA A 257 -2.47 -7.80 -6.28
C ALA A 257 -3.71 -8.21 -5.45
N ASN A 258 -4.82 -7.52 -5.66
CA ASN A 258 -6.13 -7.93 -5.15
C ASN A 258 -6.98 -8.49 -6.29
N LEU A 259 -7.22 -9.80 -6.26
CA LEU A 259 -7.96 -10.54 -7.28
C LEU A 259 -9.24 -11.17 -6.71
N THR A 260 -9.66 -10.79 -5.50
CA THR A 260 -10.80 -11.41 -4.80
C THR A 260 -12.10 -11.37 -5.62
N ASN A 261 -12.35 -10.24 -6.29
CA ASN A 261 -13.55 -9.97 -7.08
C ASN A 261 -13.44 -10.39 -8.55
N CYS A 262 -12.44 -11.20 -8.91
CA CYS A 262 -12.35 -11.75 -10.27
C CYS A 262 -12.94 -13.17 -10.38
N ASN A 263 -13.25 -13.57 -11.61
CA ASN A 263 -13.84 -14.89 -11.92
C ASN A 263 -12.81 -15.99 -12.21
N ALA A 264 -11.52 -15.72 -12.03
CA ALA A 264 -10.47 -16.69 -12.34
C ALA A 264 -10.60 -17.96 -11.48
N THR A 265 -10.57 -19.11 -12.14
CA THR A 265 -10.59 -20.43 -11.48
C THR A 265 -9.22 -21.07 -11.37
N ALA A 266 -8.20 -20.51 -12.01
CA ALA A 266 -6.83 -21.00 -11.95
C ALA A 266 -5.85 -19.83 -11.93
N ILE A 267 -4.74 -19.99 -11.23
CA ILE A 267 -3.54 -19.16 -11.43
C ILE A 267 -2.59 -19.99 -12.29
N PRO A 268 -2.32 -19.59 -13.55
CA PRO A 268 -1.45 -20.34 -14.45
C PRO A 268 -0.02 -20.49 -13.92
N GLU A 269 0.71 -21.42 -14.53
CA GLU A 269 2.12 -21.65 -14.24
C GLU A 269 2.95 -20.36 -14.34
N TYR A 270 3.91 -20.21 -13.43
CA TYR A 270 4.85 -19.09 -13.38
C TYR A 270 4.24 -17.68 -13.25
N THR A 271 2.93 -17.51 -13.06
CA THR A 271 2.25 -16.19 -13.09
C THR A 271 2.93 -15.11 -12.24
N PHE A 272 3.25 -15.42 -10.98
CA PHE A 272 3.94 -14.53 -10.06
C PHE A 272 5.41 -14.91 -9.87
N THR A 273 6.00 -15.65 -10.81
CA THR A 273 7.40 -16.04 -10.67
C THR A 273 8.30 -14.80 -10.59
N GLN A 274 9.25 -14.84 -9.66
CA GLN A 274 10.27 -13.81 -9.42
C GLN A 274 9.71 -12.39 -9.25
N LYS A 275 8.50 -12.23 -8.71
CA LYS A 275 7.96 -10.92 -8.34
C LYS A 275 8.66 -10.39 -7.08
N LYS A 276 9.85 -9.81 -7.28
CA LYS A 276 10.80 -9.38 -6.23
C LYS A 276 10.24 -8.37 -5.23
N TYR A 277 9.15 -7.69 -5.55
CA TYR A 277 8.51 -6.66 -4.72
C TYR A 277 7.16 -7.09 -4.14
N LEU A 278 6.63 -8.27 -4.49
CA LEU A 278 5.30 -8.70 -4.11
C LEU A 278 5.23 -8.97 -2.60
N LEU A 279 4.57 -8.07 -1.86
CA LEU A 279 4.37 -8.16 -0.41
C LEU A 279 3.05 -8.84 -0.06
N ASN A 280 2.01 -8.66 -0.89
CA ASN A 280 0.67 -9.14 -0.60
C ASN A 280 -0.09 -9.58 -1.85
N ILE A 281 -0.80 -10.69 -1.75
CA ILE A 281 -1.75 -11.13 -2.77
C ILE A 281 -3.05 -11.60 -2.11
N GLN A 282 -4.18 -11.16 -2.67
CA GLN A 282 -5.49 -11.69 -2.35
C GLN A 282 -6.01 -12.48 -3.54
N LEU A 283 -6.25 -13.77 -3.33
CA LEU A 283 -6.56 -14.73 -4.39
C LEU A 283 -8.03 -14.64 -4.85
N PRO A 284 -8.37 -15.09 -6.08
CA PRO A 284 -9.75 -15.18 -6.55
C PRO A 284 -10.62 -16.04 -5.63
N HIS A 285 -11.83 -15.60 -5.32
CA HIS A 285 -12.72 -16.32 -4.39
C HIS A 285 -13.09 -17.74 -4.84
N ASN A 286 -13.18 -17.99 -6.15
CA ASN A 286 -13.51 -19.27 -6.76
C ASN A 286 -12.29 -20.03 -7.32
N LEU A 287 -11.08 -19.70 -6.85
CA LEU A 287 -9.85 -20.35 -7.30
C LEU A 287 -9.90 -21.86 -7.03
N LYS A 288 -9.66 -22.67 -8.07
CA LYS A 288 -9.63 -24.14 -8.03
C LYS A 288 -8.21 -24.68 -8.10
N SER A 289 -7.31 -24.03 -8.84
CA SER A 289 -5.93 -24.50 -8.99
C SER A 289 -4.88 -23.40 -8.90
N ILE A 290 -3.73 -23.77 -8.33
CA ILE A 290 -2.49 -22.97 -8.38
C ILE A 290 -1.49 -23.77 -9.20
N GLY A 291 -1.08 -23.20 -10.33
CA GLY A 291 -0.21 -23.84 -11.31
C GLY A 291 1.24 -23.99 -10.87
N GLN A 292 1.99 -24.77 -11.65
CA GLN A 292 3.40 -25.04 -11.44
C GLN A 292 4.19 -23.74 -11.19
N ARG A 293 4.94 -23.70 -10.08
CA ARG A 293 5.81 -22.57 -9.72
C ARG A 293 5.13 -21.19 -9.76
N ALA A 294 3.81 -21.12 -9.59
CA ALA A 294 3.04 -19.89 -9.71
C ALA A 294 3.57 -18.73 -8.86
N PHE A 295 4.08 -18.99 -7.65
CA PHE A 295 4.67 -18.00 -6.74
C PHE A 295 6.18 -18.18 -6.56
N SER A 296 6.85 -18.90 -7.45
CA SER A 296 8.26 -19.23 -7.26
C SER A 296 9.13 -17.97 -7.22
N GLY A 297 9.94 -17.80 -6.17
CA GLY A 297 10.80 -16.64 -5.97
C GLY A 297 10.10 -15.39 -5.42
N CYS A 298 8.85 -15.52 -4.94
CA CYS A 298 8.16 -14.46 -4.19
C CYS A 298 8.68 -14.35 -2.74
N GLY A 299 9.97 -14.09 -2.56
CA GLY A 299 10.63 -14.11 -1.26
C GLY A 299 10.12 -13.09 -0.24
N ARG A 300 9.37 -12.07 -0.69
CA ARG A 300 8.78 -11.02 0.16
C ARG A 300 7.38 -11.33 0.67
N LEU A 301 6.67 -12.28 0.06
CA LEU A 301 5.37 -12.73 0.58
C LEU A 301 5.58 -13.28 1.98
N CYS A 302 4.85 -12.75 2.95
CA CYS A 302 5.05 -13.05 4.36
C CYS A 302 3.73 -13.46 5.04
N GLY A 303 3.85 -14.05 6.24
CA GLY A 303 2.67 -14.42 7.03
C GLY A 303 1.92 -15.63 6.49
N THR A 304 0.59 -15.59 6.54
CA THR A 304 -0.27 -16.69 6.12
C THR A 304 -0.99 -16.35 4.82
N LEU A 305 -0.69 -17.08 3.75
CA LEU A 305 -1.47 -17.02 2.51
C LEU A 305 -2.71 -17.91 2.67
N VAL A 306 -3.89 -17.31 2.63
CA VAL A 306 -5.17 -18.02 2.76
C VAL A 306 -5.64 -18.46 1.37
N LEU A 307 -5.81 -19.76 1.17
CA LEU A 307 -6.40 -20.33 -0.05
C LEU A 307 -7.91 -20.45 0.11
N PRO A 308 -8.71 -20.13 -0.93
CA PRO A 308 -10.16 -20.19 -0.85
C PRO A 308 -10.66 -21.63 -0.71
N PRO A 309 -11.89 -21.82 -0.18
CA PRO A 309 -12.43 -23.15 0.09
C PRO A 309 -12.68 -24.00 -1.18
N SER A 310 -12.66 -23.37 -2.35
CA SER A 310 -12.82 -24.01 -3.66
C SER A 310 -11.55 -24.68 -4.18
N ILE A 311 -10.39 -24.50 -3.53
CA ILE A 311 -9.12 -25.02 -4.02
C ILE A 311 -9.12 -26.56 -4.06
N THR A 312 -8.77 -27.12 -5.21
CA THR A 312 -8.69 -28.57 -5.46
C THR A 312 -7.26 -29.04 -5.78
N ALA A 313 -6.44 -28.17 -6.38
CA ALA A 313 -5.09 -28.53 -6.81
C ALA A 313 -4.05 -27.45 -6.49
N ILE A 314 -2.91 -27.89 -5.95
CA ILE A 314 -1.70 -27.06 -5.80
C ILE A 314 -0.58 -27.82 -6.51
N GLU A 315 -0.05 -27.29 -7.60
CA GLU A 315 0.90 -28.00 -8.46
C GLU A 315 2.36 -27.92 -7.97
N TYR A 316 3.24 -28.60 -8.70
CA TYR A 316 4.66 -28.72 -8.41
C TYR A 316 5.31 -27.37 -8.12
N GLY A 317 6.00 -27.29 -6.98
CA GLY A 317 6.84 -26.15 -6.65
C GLY A 317 6.13 -24.80 -6.56
N ALA A 318 4.81 -24.77 -6.35
CA ALA A 318 4.00 -23.55 -6.39
C ALA A 318 4.57 -22.38 -5.55
N PHE A 319 5.25 -22.66 -4.44
CA PHE A 319 5.81 -21.68 -3.49
C PHE A 319 7.33 -21.84 -3.26
N ILE A 320 8.08 -22.38 -4.22
CA ILE A 320 9.55 -22.47 -4.13
C ILE A 320 10.16 -21.07 -3.96
N GLY A 321 11.00 -20.86 -2.93
CA GLY A 321 11.64 -19.56 -2.68
C GLY A 321 10.72 -18.49 -2.08
N CYS A 322 9.56 -18.88 -1.55
CA CYS A 322 8.73 -18.02 -0.69
C CYS A 322 9.25 -18.07 0.76
N ASP A 323 10.44 -17.53 0.97
CA ASP A 323 11.21 -17.76 2.20
C ASP A 323 10.56 -17.14 3.44
N ASN A 324 9.98 -15.95 3.31
CA ASN A 324 9.30 -15.23 4.39
C ASN A 324 7.85 -15.69 4.64
N LEU A 325 7.30 -16.55 3.78
CA LEU A 325 5.96 -17.07 3.96
C LEU A 325 5.97 -18.03 5.15
N ARG A 326 5.04 -17.84 6.10
CA ARG A 326 4.96 -18.67 7.31
C ARG A 326 4.09 -19.89 7.09
N HIS A 327 2.91 -19.68 6.51
CA HIS A 327 1.92 -20.71 6.24
C HIS A 327 1.21 -20.49 4.91
N VAL A 328 0.78 -21.58 4.30
CA VAL A 328 -0.27 -21.58 3.28
C VAL A 328 -1.44 -22.34 3.88
N MET A 329 -2.59 -21.68 4.07
CA MET A 329 -3.72 -22.25 4.79
C MET A 329 -4.92 -22.41 3.86
N ALA A 330 -5.31 -23.66 3.58
CA ALA A 330 -6.54 -23.96 2.88
C ALA A 330 -7.72 -23.96 3.85
N THR A 331 -8.76 -23.17 3.54
CA THR A 331 -9.95 -23.05 4.40
C THR A 331 -11.04 -24.08 4.08
N GLY A 332 -10.87 -24.85 3.01
CA GLY A 332 -11.78 -25.93 2.61
C GLY A 332 -11.13 -27.31 2.68
N SER A 333 -11.92 -28.33 2.38
CA SER A 333 -11.53 -29.75 2.38
C SER A 333 -11.58 -30.39 0.98
N ARG A 334 -11.44 -29.57 -0.08
CA ARG A 334 -11.61 -30.01 -1.47
C ARG A 334 -10.30 -30.36 -2.19
N ILE A 335 -9.16 -30.29 -1.50
CA ILE A 335 -7.86 -30.57 -2.10
C ILE A 335 -7.76 -32.06 -2.44
N THR A 336 -7.63 -32.37 -3.72
CA THR A 336 -7.42 -33.73 -4.24
C THR A 336 -6.04 -33.91 -4.86
N THR A 337 -5.33 -32.83 -5.15
CA THR A 337 -4.00 -32.86 -5.78
C THR A 337 -3.03 -31.93 -5.07
N ILE A 338 -1.92 -32.51 -4.61
CA ILE A 338 -0.81 -31.81 -3.97
C ILE A 338 0.45 -32.21 -4.75
N GLY A 339 1.04 -31.25 -5.45
CA GLY A 339 2.25 -31.44 -6.22
C GLY A 339 3.45 -31.72 -5.34
N GLU A 340 4.51 -32.26 -5.94
CA GLU A 340 5.78 -32.47 -5.24
C GLU A 340 6.49 -31.14 -4.99
N ASN A 341 7.33 -31.11 -3.94
CA ASN A 341 8.24 -30.00 -3.63
C ASN A 341 7.60 -28.61 -3.62
N ILE A 342 6.35 -28.48 -3.15
CA ILE A 342 5.59 -27.22 -3.13
C ILE A 342 6.40 -26.03 -2.57
N PHE A 343 7.21 -26.26 -1.55
CA PHE A 343 8.06 -25.24 -0.91
C PHE A 343 9.56 -25.41 -1.20
N GLY A 344 9.94 -26.24 -2.17
CA GLY A 344 11.33 -26.62 -2.43
C GLY A 344 11.92 -27.42 -1.27
N ASP A 345 13.18 -27.13 -0.92
CA ASP A 345 13.91 -27.83 0.15
C ASP A 345 13.46 -27.44 1.57
N GLN A 346 12.47 -26.53 1.68
CA GLN A 346 11.94 -26.09 2.96
C GLN A 346 10.93 -27.09 3.54
N LYS A 347 10.82 -27.12 4.88
CA LYS A 347 9.74 -27.85 5.56
C LYS A 347 8.39 -27.38 5.02
N SER A 348 7.47 -28.33 4.84
CA SER A 348 6.12 -27.99 4.38
C SER A 348 5.47 -26.98 5.31
N LYS A 349 4.93 -25.90 4.71
CA LYS A 349 4.21 -24.83 5.38
C LYS A 349 2.70 -24.90 5.12
N LEU A 350 2.23 -25.95 4.42
CA LEU A 350 0.84 -26.12 4.02
C LEU A 350 0.00 -26.69 5.17
N ILE A 351 -1.08 -25.99 5.50
CA ILE A 351 -2.11 -26.38 6.46
C ILE A 351 -3.40 -26.62 5.66
N TYR A 352 -3.92 -27.85 5.69
CA TYR A 352 -5.15 -28.24 5.00
C TYR A 352 -5.87 -29.36 5.72
N TYR A 353 -7.18 -29.45 5.52
CA TYR A 353 -7.99 -30.58 5.98
C TYR A 353 -7.92 -31.71 4.96
N LYS A 354 -7.75 -32.94 5.45
CA LYS A 354 -7.83 -34.16 4.62
C LYS A 354 -9.27 -34.55 4.36
#